data_AF-A0AAV6KZ39-F1
#
_entry.id   AF-A0AAV6KZ39-F1
#
_cell.length_a   1.000
_cell.length_b   1.000
_cell.length_c   1.000
_cell.angle_alpha   90.00
_cell.angle_beta   90.00
_cell.angle_gamma   90.00
#
_symmetry.space_group_name_H-M   'P 1'
#
loop_
_entity.id
_entity.type
_entity.pdbx_description
1 polymer ?
#
loop_
_entity_poly.entity_id
_entity_poly.type
_entity_poly.pdbx_seq_one_letter_code
_entity_poly.pdbx_strand_id
1 'polypeptide(L)'
;MARNGKRQLATGRFYAGVSLECNQSTSEEETFNAFPTKLNPRTVVHNWLGGGVCPKAVGQGFRCIFSNQGFWYLDHLDVQWDGVYNAEPLEGISDVSEQQLVLGGEVCMWGETTDPSVVQQTIWPRAAAAAERLWSKREAIATRNINITALPRLEYFRCLLTRRGVPAAPVTNFYARSPPSGPGSCYEQ
;
A
#
# COMPACT_ATOMS: atom_id res chain seq x y z
N MET A 1 7.18 -36.76 -10.50
CA MET A 1 6.09 -36.11 -9.74
C MET A 1 6.42 -34.63 -9.58
N ALA A 2 5.64 -33.78 -10.24
CA ALA A 2 5.90 -32.36 -10.39
C ALA A 2 5.79 -31.60 -9.05
N ARG A 3 6.83 -30.85 -8.68
CA ARG A 3 6.77 -29.79 -7.67
C ARG A 3 6.64 -28.44 -8.39
N ASN A 4 5.42 -28.08 -8.78
CA ASN A 4 5.09 -26.72 -9.19
C ASN A 4 4.16 -26.12 -8.11
N GLY A 5 4.77 -25.61 -7.05
CA GLY A 5 4.10 -24.91 -5.97
C GLY A 5 4.70 -23.53 -5.81
N LYS A 6 3.96 -22.51 -6.29
CA LYS A 6 3.96 -21.12 -5.83
C LYS A 6 5.34 -20.48 -5.63
N ARG A 7 5.84 -19.80 -6.68
CA ARG A 7 6.85 -18.74 -6.47
C ARG A 7 6.20 -17.63 -5.65
N GLN A 8 6.83 -17.38 -4.52
CA GLN A 8 6.44 -16.44 -3.48
C GLN A 8 6.42 -15.00 -4.03
N LEU A 9 5.39 -14.24 -3.67
CA LEU A 9 5.33 -12.76 -3.74
C LEU A 9 6.27 -12.12 -2.68
N ALA A 10 7.49 -12.65 -2.54
CA ALA A 10 8.41 -12.27 -1.48
C ALA A 10 9.83 -12.13 -2.03
N THR A 11 10.06 -11.07 -2.81
CA THR A 11 11.39 -10.46 -2.91
C THR A 11 11.24 -9.00 -2.53
N GLY A 12 11.52 -8.72 -1.26
CA GLY A 12 11.50 -7.36 -0.72
C GLY A 12 12.57 -6.49 -1.36
N ARG A 13 12.12 -5.35 -1.88
CA ARG A 13 12.87 -4.10 -1.92
C ARG A 13 11.90 -3.01 -1.47
N PHE A 14 12.12 -2.43 -0.29
CA PHE A 14 11.53 -1.15 0.07
C PHE A 14 12.22 -0.08 -0.77
N TYR A 15 11.70 0.10 -1.98
CA TYR A 15 11.83 1.31 -2.78
C TYR A 15 10.40 1.69 -3.17
N ALA A 16 10.06 2.96 -3.06
CA ALA A 16 8.89 3.51 -3.74
C ALA A 16 9.13 3.32 -5.24
N GLY A 17 8.51 2.29 -5.82
CA GLY A 17 8.71 1.85 -7.20
C GLY A 17 8.87 0.33 -7.28
N VAL A 18 7.80 -0.34 -7.70
CA VAL A 18 7.81 -1.76 -8.09
C VAL A 18 8.75 -1.93 -9.29
N SER A 19 9.76 -2.79 -9.16
CA SER A 19 10.63 -3.20 -10.26
C SER A 19 9.85 -4.08 -11.22
N LEU A 20 9.21 -3.48 -12.22
CA LEU A 20 8.72 -4.20 -13.39
C LEU A 20 9.91 -4.77 -14.18
N GLU A 21 9.74 -5.94 -14.79
CA GLU A 21 10.71 -6.46 -15.75
C GLU A 21 11.04 -5.38 -16.79
N CYS A 22 12.32 -5.26 -17.19
CA CYS A 22 12.92 -4.17 -17.99
C CYS A 22 12.24 -3.81 -19.34
N ASN A 23 11.08 -4.37 -19.68
CA ASN A 23 10.39 -4.15 -20.95
C ASN A 23 8.86 -4.00 -20.81
N GLN A 24 8.37 -3.63 -19.64
CA GLN A 24 6.94 -3.43 -19.39
C GLN A 24 6.64 -1.95 -19.14
N SER A 25 5.65 -1.40 -19.84
CA SER A 25 5.17 -0.04 -19.64
C SER A 25 4.09 0.00 -18.56
N THR A 26 4.27 0.86 -17.57
CA THR A 26 3.18 1.28 -16.66
C THR A 26 2.43 2.43 -17.30
N SER A 27 1.10 2.41 -17.18
CA SER A 27 0.24 3.51 -17.56
C SER A 27 -0.65 3.88 -16.38
N GLU A 28 -0.86 5.17 -16.18
CA GLU A 28 -1.90 5.66 -15.28
C GLU A 28 -3.29 5.24 -15.78
N GLU A 29 -4.24 5.18 -14.85
CA GLU A 29 -5.59 4.71 -15.11
C GLU A 29 -6.35 5.54 -16.15
N GLU A 30 -6.06 6.82 -16.30
CA GLU A 30 -6.70 7.73 -17.25
C GLU A 30 -6.57 7.21 -18.67
N THR A 31 -5.38 6.72 -19.03
CA THR A 31 -5.12 6.18 -20.36
C THR A 31 -5.88 4.88 -20.58
N PHE A 32 -6.00 4.05 -19.54
CA PHE A 32 -6.82 2.84 -19.59
C PHE A 32 -8.31 3.17 -19.70
N ASN A 33 -8.81 4.12 -18.93
CA ASN A 33 -10.20 4.55 -18.94
C ASN A 33 -10.59 5.19 -20.28
N ALA A 34 -9.69 5.96 -20.90
CA ALA A 34 -9.94 6.64 -22.16
C ALA A 34 -9.72 5.75 -23.39
N PHE A 35 -8.71 4.87 -23.38
CA PHE A 35 -8.26 4.14 -24.57
C PHE A 35 -7.96 2.64 -24.33
N PRO A 36 -8.86 1.88 -23.68
CA PRO A 36 -8.53 0.51 -23.25
C PRO A 36 -8.17 -0.42 -24.42
N THR A 37 -8.82 -0.26 -25.57
CA THR A 37 -8.62 -1.11 -26.76
C THR A 37 -7.36 -0.78 -27.57
N LYS A 38 -6.76 0.39 -27.34
CA LYS A 38 -5.54 0.84 -28.03
C LYS A 38 -4.27 0.56 -27.22
N LEU A 39 -4.42 0.13 -25.97
CA LEU A 39 -3.29 -0.19 -25.11
C LEU A 39 -2.66 -1.52 -25.51
N ASN A 40 -1.34 -1.59 -25.40
CA ASN A 40 -0.64 -2.85 -25.50
C ASN A 40 -1.14 -3.79 -24.37
N PRO A 41 -1.55 -5.03 -24.65
CA PRO A 41 -2.02 -5.96 -23.62
C PRO A 41 -1.02 -6.25 -22.50
N ARG A 42 0.28 -5.95 -22.71
CA ARG A 42 1.32 -6.07 -21.68
C ARG A 42 1.41 -4.87 -20.74
N THR A 43 0.69 -3.78 -21.01
CA THR A 43 0.69 -2.60 -20.14
C THR A 43 0.21 -2.96 -18.74
N VAL A 44 0.86 -2.40 -17.73
CA VAL A 44 0.41 -2.47 -16.33
C VAL A 44 -0.38 -1.20 -16.02
N VAL A 45 -1.61 -1.35 -15.55
CA VAL A 45 -2.49 -0.25 -15.16
C VAL A 45 -2.18 0.13 -13.72
N HIS A 46 -1.89 1.41 -13.47
CA HIS A 46 -1.72 1.96 -12.14
C HIS A 46 -3.01 2.65 -11.68
N ASN A 47 -3.72 2.05 -10.72
CA ASN A 47 -4.99 2.54 -10.20
C ASN A 47 -4.77 3.50 -9.03
N TRP A 48 -5.15 4.77 -9.18
CA TRP A 48 -4.87 5.80 -8.19
C TRP A 48 -6.04 6.72 -7.83
N LEU A 49 -6.99 7.02 -8.73
CA LEU A 49 -8.06 7.98 -8.41
C LEU A 49 -9.13 7.39 -7.49
N GLY A 50 -9.41 6.09 -7.60
CA GLY A 50 -10.49 5.49 -6.83
C GLY A 50 -10.58 3.97 -6.87
N GLY A 51 -11.68 3.45 -6.36
CA GLY A 51 -11.98 2.02 -6.41
C GLY A 51 -12.41 1.56 -7.81
N GLY A 52 -12.27 0.25 -8.08
CA GLY A 52 -12.92 -0.38 -9.23
C GLY A 52 -12.14 -0.37 -10.55
N VAL A 53 -11.05 0.38 -10.70
CA VAL A 53 -10.21 0.31 -11.90
C VAL A 53 -9.47 -1.01 -11.97
N CYS A 54 -8.84 -1.47 -10.89
CA CYS A 54 -8.17 -2.78 -10.91
C CYS A 54 -9.09 -3.93 -11.32
N PRO A 55 -10.30 -4.11 -10.73
CA PRO A 55 -11.27 -5.11 -11.20
C PRO A 55 -11.57 -5.04 -12.71
N LYS A 56 -11.76 -3.82 -13.25
CA LYS A 56 -12.01 -3.64 -14.69
C LYS A 56 -10.79 -3.99 -15.54
N ALA A 57 -9.60 -3.61 -15.09
CA ALA A 57 -8.35 -3.86 -15.80
C ALA A 57 -8.05 -5.38 -15.87
N VAL A 58 -8.15 -6.08 -14.73
CA VAL A 58 -7.90 -7.53 -14.69
C VAL A 58 -8.96 -8.33 -15.44
N GLY A 59 -10.23 -7.90 -15.41
CA GLY A 59 -11.29 -8.51 -16.22
C GLY A 59 -11.11 -8.33 -17.73
N GLN A 60 -10.27 -7.38 -18.15
CA GLN A 60 -9.83 -7.20 -19.54
C GLN A 60 -8.46 -7.84 -19.83
N GLY A 61 -7.90 -8.59 -18.87
CA GLY A 61 -6.61 -9.28 -19.01
C GLY A 61 -5.38 -8.39 -18.79
N PHE A 62 -5.55 -7.13 -18.39
CA PHE A 62 -4.43 -6.27 -18.01
C PHE A 62 -3.95 -6.60 -16.59
N ARG A 63 -2.69 -6.28 -16.32
CA ARG A 63 -2.14 -6.36 -14.97
C ARG A 63 -2.36 -5.04 -14.25
N CYS A 64 -2.56 -5.07 -12.94
CA CYS A 64 -2.84 -3.88 -12.13
C CYS A 64 -1.85 -3.73 -10.98
N ILE A 65 -1.49 -2.48 -10.67
CA ILE A 65 -0.91 -2.06 -9.39
C ILE A 65 -1.95 -1.19 -8.69
N PHE A 66 -2.29 -1.54 -7.45
CA PHE A 66 -3.25 -0.80 -6.64
C PHE A 66 -2.56 0.34 -5.88
N SER A 67 -3.08 1.57 -5.99
CA SER A 67 -2.58 2.75 -5.28
C SER A 67 -3.71 3.76 -5.02
N ASN A 68 -4.90 3.28 -4.65
CA ASN A 68 -6.09 4.11 -4.45
C ASN A 68 -5.82 5.27 -3.47
N GLN A 69 -5.97 6.52 -3.94
CA GLN A 69 -5.70 7.74 -3.17
C GLN A 69 -6.56 7.90 -1.92
N GLY A 70 -7.73 7.26 -1.87
CA GLY A 70 -8.59 7.29 -0.69
C GLY A 70 -7.93 6.65 0.54
N PHE A 71 -6.92 5.79 0.34
CA PHE A 71 -6.27 5.06 1.42
C PHE A 71 -4.74 5.07 1.36
N TRP A 72 -4.13 5.00 0.17
CA TRP A 72 -2.70 4.75 -0.02
C TRP A 72 -1.92 5.98 -0.51
N TYR A 73 -2.55 7.16 -0.49
CA TYR A 73 -1.84 8.43 -0.62
C TYR A 73 -1.51 8.95 0.79
N LEU A 74 -0.22 8.98 1.12
CA LEU A 74 0.30 9.37 2.42
C LEU A 74 0.34 10.90 2.58
N ASP A 75 0.29 11.66 1.50
CA ASP A 75 0.12 13.12 1.54
C ASP A 75 -1.29 13.54 1.98
N HIS A 76 -2.30 12.65 1.90
CA HIS A 76 -3.57 12.81 2.61
C HIS A 76 -3.35 12.56 4.11
N LEU A 77 -3.21 13.65 4.87
CA LEU A 77 -2.79 13.58 6.28
C LEU A 77 -3.88 13.06 7.21
N ASP A 78 -5.13 13.11 6.80
CA ASP A 78 -6.32 12.63 7.52
C ASP A 78 -6.58 11.13 7.37
N VAL A 79 -5.86 10.46 6.46
CA VAL A 79 -5.91 9.00 6.34
C VAL A 79 -5.05 8.35 7.42
N GLN A 80 -5.73 7.72 8.38
CA GLN A 80 -5.13 7.00 9.50
C GLN A 80 -4.59 5.62 9.11
N TRP A 81 -3.76 5.05 9.99
CA TRP A 81 -3.08 3.76 9.74
C TRP A 81 -4.04 2.60 9.46
N ASP A 82 -5.21 2.60 10.08
CA ASP A 82 -6.23 1.56 9.98
C ASP A 82 -6.92 1.61 8.61
N GLY A 83 -7.20 2.80 8.09
CA GLY A 83 -7.64 3.00 6.71
C GLY A 83 -6.62 2.45 5.71
N VAL A 84 -5.34 2.76 5.90
CA VAL A 84 -4.24 2.23 5.08
C VAL A 84 -4.15 0.69 5.18
N TYR A 85 -4.28 0.14 6.38
CA TYR A 85 -4.17 -1.30 6.64
C TYR A 85 -5.36 -2.10 6.08
N ASN A 86 -6.56 -1.54 6.14
CA ASN A 86 -7.80 -2.22 5.75
C ASN A 86 -8.07 -2.16 4.25
N ALA A 87 -7.43 -1.26 3.52
CA ALA A 87 -7.51 -1.23 2.06
C ALA A 87 -7.11 -2.60 1.47
N GLU A 88 -8.00 -3.17 0.65
CA GLU A 88 -7.87 -4.51 0.08
C GLU A 88 -7.64 -4.41 -1.43
N PRO A 89 -6.42 -4.67 -1.94
CA PRO A 89 -6.11 -4.60 -3.37
C PRO A 89 -6.94 -5.52 -4.26
N LEU A 90 -7.50 -6.60 -3.67
CA LEU A 90 -8.34 -7.57 -4.37
C LEU A 90 -9.84 -7.27 -4.23
N GLU A 91 -10.22 -6.12 -3.69
CA GLU A 91 -11.62 -5.72 -3.55
C GLU A 91 -12.32 -5.72 -4.92
N GLY A 92 -13.46 -6.40 -4.99
CA GLY A 92 -14.22 -6.53 -6.24
C GLY A 92 -13.68 -7.55 -7.24
N ILE A 93 -12.66 -8.35 -6.89
CA ILE A 93 -12.07 -9.39 -7.76
C ILE A 93 -12.28 -10.77 -7.12
N SER A 94 -13.24 -11.54 -7.65
CA SER A 94 -13.56 -12.88 -7.13
C SER A 94 -12.82 -14.02 -7.85
N ASP A 95 -12.50 -13.85 -9.13
CA ASP A 95 -11.81 -14.87 -9.93
C ASP A 95 -10.33 -14.97 -9.53
N VAL A 96 -9.88 -16.18 -9.19
CA VAL A 96 -8.50 -16.46 -8.74
C VAL A 96 -7.48 -16.22 -9.86
N SER A 97 -7.86 -16.37 -11.13
CA SER A 97 -7.01 -16.07 -12.27
C SER A 97 -6.83 -14.55 -12.46
N GLU A 98 -7.90 -13.77 -12.26
CA GLU A 98 -7.85 -12.30 -12.29
C GLU A 98 -7.08 -11.73 -11.09
N GLN A 99 -7.22 -12.33 -9.90
CA GLN A 99 -6.45 -11.93 -8.72
C GLN A 99 -4.93 -12.04 -8.95
N GLN A 100 -4.47 -12.98 -9.78
CA GLN A 100 -3.05 -13.12 -10.14
C GLN A 100 -2.53 -12.00 -11.04
N LEU A 101 -3.42 -11.24 -11.68
CA LEU A 101 -3.06 -10.08 -12.50
C LEU A 101 -2.85 -8.82 -11.65
N VAL A 102 -3.28 -8.82 -10.39
CA VAL A 102 -2.91 -7.77 -9.41
C VAL A 102 -1.50 -8.05 -8.91
N LEU A 103 -0.56 -7.21 -9.33
CA LEU A 103 0.87 -7.40 -9.04
C LEU A 103 1.26 -7.01 -7.61
N GLY A 104 0.40 -6.24 -6.96
CA GLY A 104 0.64 -5.70 -5.63
C GLY A 104 0.14 -4.27 -5.57
N GLY A 105 0.94 -3.42 -4.92
CA GLY A 105 0.49 -2.11 -4.53
C GLY A 105 1.60 -1.11 -4.29
N GLU A 106 1.26 0.16 -4.44
CA GLU A 106 2.14 1.29 -4.15
C GLU A 106 1.44 2.25 -3.18
N VAL A 107 2.21 2.77 -2.23
CA VAL A 107 1.80 3.90 -1.40
C VAL A 107 2.51 5.13 -1.92
N CYS A 108 1.75 6.17 -2.26
CA CYS A 108 2.27 7.40 -2.81
C CYS A 108 2.46 8.43 -1.70
N MET A 109 3.45 9.29 -1.86
CA MET A 109 3.67 10.44 -0.98
C MET A 109 4.04 11.59 -1.90
N TRP A 110 3.04 12.38 -2.27
CA TRP A 110 3.23 13.50 -3.18
C TRP A 110 3.88 14.70 -2.48
N GLY A 111 4.55 15.51 -3.29
CA GLY A 111 5.55 16.48 -2.87
C GLY A 111 5.01 17.85 -2.41
N GLU A 112 3.72 18.11 -2.59
CA GLU A 112 3.16 19.48 -2.60
C GLU A 112 3.30 20.20 -1.26
N THR A 113 3.20 19.44 -0.17
CA THR A 113 3.26 19.96 1.21
C THR A 113 4.33 19.27 2.05
N THR A 114 5.33 18.64 1.41
CA THR A 114 6.36 17.86 2.09
C THR A 114 7.74 18.37 1.75
N ASP A 115 8.65 18.26 2.70
CA ASP A 115 10.07 18.52 2.51
C ASP A 115 10.88 17.60 3.45
N PRO A 116 12.23 17.66 3.47
CA PRO A 116 13.03 16.83 4.36
C PRO A 116 12.71 16.96 5.85
N SER A 117 12.04 18.03 6.30
CA SER A 117 11.68 18.22 7.71
C SER A 117 10.52 17.34 8.18
N VAL A 118 9.62 16.97 7.26
CA VAL A 118 8.38 16.22 7.55
C VAL A 118 8.21 14.92 6.77
N VAL A 119 9.05 14.65 5.76
CA VAL A 119 8.86 13.51 4.84
C VAL A 119 8.80 12.16 5.56
N GLN A 120 9.66 11.93 6.54
CA GLN A 120 9.71 10.65 7.27
C GLN A 120 8.51 10.48 8.20
N GLN A 121 8.07 11.55 8.87
CA GLN A 121 6.87 11.55 9.72
C GLN A 121 5.59 11.39 8.88
N THR A 122 5.63 11.76 7.60
CA THR A 122 4.53 11.52 6.65
C THR A 122 4.44 10.06 6.28
N ILE A 123 5.58 9.48 5.87
CA ILE A 123 5.66 8.12 5.35
C ILE A 123 5.43 7.10 6.46
N TRP A 124 6.13 7.26 7.58
CA TRP A 124 6.16 6.27 8.65
C TRP A 124 5.33 6.73 9.85
N PRO A 125 4.51 5.83 10.43
CA PRO A 125 4.50 4.38 10.24
C PRO A 125 3.45 3.87 9.23
N ARG A 126 2.67 4.76 8.60
CA ARG A 126 1.55 4.38 7.73
C ARG A 126 1.96 3.49 6.55
N ALA A 127 3.10 3.76 5.92
CA ALA A 127 3.63 2.89 4.86
C ALA A 127 3.88 1.44 5.35
N ALA A 128 4.21 1.24 6.63
CA ALA A 128 4.39 -0.10 7.20
C ALA A 128 3.06 -0.88 7.26
N ALA A 129 1.94 -0.18 7.47
CA ALA A 129 0.62 -0.80 7.48
C ALA A 129 0.25 -1.37 6.10
N ALA A 130 0.47 -0.60 5.03
CA ALA A 130 0.30 -1.09 3.66
C ALA A 130 1.29 -2.21 3.31
N ALA A 131 2.53 -2.14 3.80
CA ALA A 131 3.51 -3.19 3.60
C ALA A 131 3.08 -4.53 4.24
N GLU A 132 2.52 -4.50 5.46
CA GLU A 132 1.99 -5.73 6.08
C GLU A 132 0.82 -6.31 5.28
N ARG A 133 -0.06 -5.47 4.71
CA ARG A 133 -1.16 -5.86 3.82
C ARG A 133 -0.66 -6.56 2.55
N LEU A 134 0.39 -6.03 1.92
CA LEU A 134 0.94 -6.58 0.68
C LEU A 134 1.80 -7.84 0.90
N TRP A 135 2.41 -7.98 2.08
CA TRP A 135 3.32 -9.07 2.39
C TRP A 135 2.62 -10.29 3.01
N SER A 136 1.67 -10.03 3.90
CA SER A 136 1.05 -11.09 4.70
C SER A 136 0.00 -11.86 3.90
N LYS A 137 -0.18 -13.13 4.23
CA LYS A 137 -1.27 -13.92 3.67
C LYS A 137 -2.60 -13.28 4.06
N ARG A 138 -3.53 -13.20 3.12
CA ARG A 138 -4.86 -12.62 3.32
C ARG A 138 -5.54 -13.18 4.55
N GLU A 139 -5.52 -14.51 4.75
CA GLU A 139 -6.17 -15.17 5.87
C GLU A 139 -5.58 -14.78 7.23
N ALA A 140 -4.30 -14.40 7.28
CA ALA A 140 -3.64 -13.97 8.51
C ALA A 140 -4.08 -12.55 8.95
N ILE A 141 -4.60 -11.75 8.01
CA ILE A 141 -4.98 -10.34 8.20
C ILE A 141 -6.46 -10.06 7.91
N ALA A 142 -7.23 -11.04 7.43
CA ALA A 142 -8.61 -10.90 6.96
C ALA A 142 -9.67 -10.93 8.07
N THR A 143 -9.30 -11.29 9.30
CA THR A 143 -10.29 -11.46 10.39
C THR A 143 -9.64 -11.13 11.71
N ARG A 144 -10.10 -10.05 12.36
CA ARG A 144 -10.00 -9.69 13.79
C ARG A 144 -10.26 -8.18 13.98
N ASN A 145 -10.43 -7.77 15.22
CA ASN A 145 -10.28 -6.36 15.61
C ASN A 145 -8.81 -5.96 15.48
N ILE A 146 -8.47 -5.20 14.43
CA ILE A 146 -7.10 -4.76 14.13
C ILE A 146 -6.46 -3.93 15.25
N ASN A 147 -7.24 -3.31 16.13
CA ASN A 147 -6.71 -2.60 17.29
C ASN A 147 -6.09 -3.56 18.32
N ILE A 148 -6.51 -4.82 18.34
CA ILE A 148 -5.92 -5.85 19.20
C ILE A 148 -4.80 -6.58 18.44
N THR A 149 -4.97 -6.73 17.13
CA THR A 149 -4.17 -7.68 16.36
C THR A 149 -3.30 -7.05 15.30
N ALA A 150 -3.17 -5.74 15.18
CA ALA A 150 -2.22 -5.08 14.28
C ALA A 150 -1.59 -3.86 14.97
N LEU A 151 -2.41 -3.04 15.62
CA LEU A 151 -1.97 -1.83 16.32
C LEU A 151 -0.78 -2.08 17.28
N PRO A 152 -0.78 -3.07 18.18
CA PRO A 152 0.36 -3.25 19.10
C PRO A 152 1.67 -3.60 18.39
N ARG A 153 1.60 -4.31 17.25
CA ARG A 153 2.79 -4.59 16.43
C ARG A 153 3.26 -3.36 15.68
N LEU A 154 2.34 -2.55 15.16
CA LEU A 154 2.66 -1.33 14.44
C LEU A 154 3.30 -0.29 15.37
N GLU A 155 2.77 -0.13 16.59
CA GLU A 155 3.36 0.71 17.63
C GLU A 155 4.76 0.24 18.02
N TYR A 156 4.93 -1.07 18.20
CA TYR A 156 6.24 -1.66 18.44
C TYR A 156 7.21 -1.41 17.27
N PHE A 157 6.76 -1.59 16.03
CA PHE A 157 7.57 -1.33 14.84
C PHE A 157 7.96 0.14 14.70
N ARG A 158 7.03 1.06 15.01
CA ARG A 158 7.30 2.51 15.05
C ARG A 158 8.40 2.86 16.06
N CYS A 159 8.37 2.24 17.25
CA CYS A 159 9.47 2.36 18.22
C CYS A 159 10.80 1.86 17.65
N LEU A 160 10.80 0.72 16.93
CA LEU A 160 12.01 0.20 16.29
C LEU A 160 12.56 1.14 15.22
N LEU A 161 11.70 1.74 14.40
CA LEU A 161 12.08 2.76 13.42
C LEU A 161 12.76 3.96 14.10
N THR A 162 12.13 4.47 15.16
CA THR A 162 12.67 5.61 15.93
C THR A 162 14.04 5.29 16.53
N ARG A 163 14.21 4.10 17.11
CA ARG A 163 15.52 3.64 17.64
C ARG A 163 16.59 3.47 16.56
N ARG A 164 16.19 3.29 15.31
CA ARG A 164 17.09 3.18 14.15
C ARG A 164 17.32 4.51 13.43
N GLY A 165 16.86 5.62 14.00
CA GLY A 165 17.06 6.96 13.44
C GLY A 165 16.06 7.35 12.36
N VAL A 166 14.97 6.60 12.17
CA VAL A 166 13.86 6.99 11.28
C VAL A 166 12.81 7.72 12.12
N PRO A 167 12.59 9.03 11.94
CA PRO A 167 11.66 9.80 12.75
C PRO A 167 10.21 9.52 12.30
N ALA A 168 9.65 8.41 12.76
CA ALA A 168 8.28 8.00 12.48
C ALA A 168 7.28 8.74 13.40
N ALA A 169 6.18 9.21 12.82
CA ALA A 169 5.10 9.86 13.55
C ALA A 169 4.44 8.88 14.56
N PRO A 170 3.66 9.40 15.53
CA PRO A 170 2.73 8.58 16.28
C PRO A 170 1.74 7.85 15.33
N VAL A 171 1.40 6.61 15.67
CA VAL A 171 0.51 5.71 14.94
C VAL A 171 -0.96 6.19 15.02
N THR A 172 -1.41 6.63 16.19
CA THR A 172 -2.83 6.86 16.52
C THR A 172 -3.27 8.31 16.36
N ASN A 173 -2.40 9.17 15.82
CA ASN A 173 -2.74 10.56 15.58
C ASN A 173 -3.81 10.68 14.48
N PHE A 174 -4.77 11.59 14.69
CA PHE A 174 -5.80 11.86 13.69
C PHE A 174 -5.20 12.42 12.40
N TYR A 175 -4.30 13.40 12.52
CA TYR A 175 -3.53 13.92 11.39
C TYR A 175 -2.09 13.40 11.44
N ALA A 176 -1.59 12.94 10.30
CA ALA A 176 -0.19 12.60 10.14
C ALA A 176 0.71 13.83 10.39
N ARG A 177 1.97 13.58 10.79
CA ARG A 177 2.98 14.58 11.20
C ARG A 177 2.68 15.33 12.50
N SER A 178 1.49 15.20 13.08
CA SER A 178 1.18 15.82 14.38
C SER A 178 2.04 15.22 15.51
N PRO A 179 2.33 15.99 16.57
CA PRO A 179 2.92 15.45 17.79
C PRO A 179 1.93 14.54 18.53
N PRO A 180 2.39 13.71 19.48
CA PRO A 180 1.52 12.97 20.39
C PRO A 180 0.64 13.92 21.22
N SER A 181 -0.49 13.42 21.72
CA SER A 181 -1.45 14.22 22.49
C SER A 181 -1.00 14.55 23.91
N GLY A 182 -0.04 13.79 24.43
CA GLY A 182 0.50 13.94 25.77
C GLY A 182 1.93 13.43 25.90
N PRO A 183 2.50 13.52 27.12
CA PRO A 183 3.78 12.90 27.41
C PRO A 183 3.64 11.38 27.43
N GLY A 184 4.66 10.67 26.97
CA GLY A 184 4.65 9.21 26.95
C GLY A 184 5.89 8.61 26.31
N SER A 185 5.99 7.28 26.40
CA SER A 185 7.06 6.54 25.74
C SER A 185 6.74 6.36 24.25
N CYS A 186 7.67 5.85 23.45
CA CYS A 186 7.33 5.55 22.05
C CYS A 186 6.19 4.50 21.89
N TYR A 187 5.94 3.71 22.96
CA TYR A 187 4.88 2.70 23.04
C TYR A 187 3.54 3.24 23.56
N GLU A 188 3.54 4.43 24.15
CA GLU A 188 2.35 5.04 24.77
C GLU A 188 2.31 6.50 24.30
N GLN A 189 1.47 6.77 23.31
CA GLN A 189 1.49 7.97 22.46
C GLN A 189 0.34 8.93 22.77
#